data_AF-A0A7V2UZB8-F1
#
_entry.id   AF-A0A7V2UZB8-F1
#
_cell.length_a   1.000
_cell.length_b   1.000
_cell.length_c   1.000
_cell.angle_alpha   90.00
_cell.angle_beta   90.00
_cell.angle_gamma   90.00
#
_symmetry.space_group_name_H-M   'P 1'
#
loop_
_entity.id
_entity.type
_entity.pdbx_description
1 polymer ?
#
loop_
_entity_poly.entity_id
_entity_poly.type
_entity_poly.pdbx_seq_one_letter_code
_entity_poly.pdbx_strand_id
1 'polypeptide(L)'
;MSVADRRAARQALALPAALALAALAGGGAVFWTASIPHVSGPLPCATGLLDSPLDGAAREPRPGADGLLVLSASLTRENGRLRVVRGRPDWRALRAPGRSVGIALRARPGPETRAEALETTATLAGLARALAAESRAWGVDSAEIVLDLADPEHDLDAWRPRLLALQKAAAPRPVRIAAPPSWIGRGDFLRLAAAAGSWVLKLPAPGGDSRLEPGSVRVLAERAARLRLPFRVAIPGPPDAALVRAWTDSRPETLAGVVVY
;
A
#
# COMPACT_ATOMS: atom_id res chain seq x y z
N MET A 1 20.41 -50.73 27.70
CA MET A 1 19.31 -50.05 26.98
C MET A 1 19.20 -50.63 25.58
N SER A 2 18.14 -51.41 25.34
CA SER A 2 17.94 -52.18 24.12
C SER A 2 17.64 -51.26 22.93
N VAL A 3 17.94 -51.72 21.70
CA VAL A 3 17.56 -51.02 20.45
C VAL A 3 16.03 -50.86 20.36
N ALA A 4 15.26 -51.75 20.99
CA ALA A 4 13.80 -51.64 21.11
C ALA A 4 13.35 -50.43 21.94
N ASP A 5 14.06 -50.10 23.03
CA ASP A 5 13.71 -48.99 23.93
C ASP A 5 13.89 -47.62 23.26
N ARG A 6 14.83 -47.51 22.31
CA ARG A 6 15.09 -46.25 21.57
C ARG A 6 14.05 -45.95 20.49
N ARG A 7 13.33 -46.96 19.98
CA ARG A 7 12.22 -46.77 19.03
C ARG A 7 10.96 -46.28 19.73
N ALA A 8 10.64 -46.83 20.90
CA ALA A 8 9.49 -46.41 21.70
C ALA A 8 9.63 -44.95 22.17
N ALA A 9 10.82 -44.54 22.61
CA ALA A 9 11.07 -43.15 23.03
C ALA A 9 10.98 -42.11 21.88
N ARG A 10 11.30 -42.52 20.64
CA ARG A 10 11.16 -41.65 19.45
C ARG A 10 9.71 -41.53 18.96
N GLN A 11 8.89 -42.55 19.16
CA GLN A 11 7.46 -42.52 18.83
C GLN A 11 6.64 -41.72 19.85
N ALA A 12 7.05 -41.70 21.12
CA ALA A 12 6.38 -40.92 22.16
C ALA A 12 6.56 -39.39 22.03
N LEU A 13 7.65 -38.92 21.40
CA LEU A 13 7.88 -37.48 21.16
C LEU A 13 7.34 -36.96 19.82
N ALA A 14 7.11 -37.84 18.83
CA ALA A 14 6.68 -37.42 17.50
C ALA A 14 5.20 -36.99 17.45
N LEU A 15 4.34 -37.60 18.26
CA LEU A 15 2.91 -37.31 18.31
C LEU A 15 2.55 -35.92 18.86
N PRO A 16 3.12 -35.45 19.99
CA PRO A 16 2.81 -34.10 20.49
C PRO A 16 3.40 -32.98 19.59
N ALA A 17 4.55 -33.21 18.94
CA ALA A 17 5.16 -32.23 18.04
C ALA A 17 4.36 -32.05 16.72
N ALA A 18 3.82 -33.14 16.18
CA ALA A 18 2.98 -33.08 14.97
C ALA A 18 1.64 -32.39 15.23
N LEU A 19 1.03 -32.60 16.41
CA LEU A 19 -0.20 -31.92 16.82
C LEU A 19 0.01 -30.42 17.09
N ALA A 20 1.15 -30.01 17.66
CA ALA A 20 1.48 -28.60 17.85
C ALA A 20 1.71 -27.84 16.53
N LEU A 21 2.32 -28.49 15.53
CA LEU A 21 2.47 -27.93 14.17
C LEU A 21 1.12 -27.85 13.43
N ALA A 22 0.25 -28.85 13.58
CA ALA A 22 -1.11 -28.81 13.02
C ALA A 22 -1.99 -27.74 13.70
N ALA A 23 -1.83 -27.51 15.00
CA ALA A 23 -2.55 -26.45 15.72
C ALA A 23 -2.05 -25.03 15.37
N LEU A 24 -0.76 -24.86 15.07
CA LEU A 24 -0.22 -23.58 14.58
C LEU A 24 -0.58 -23.32 13.10
N ALA A 25 -0.63 -24.37 12.27
CA ALA A 25 -1.11 -24.25 10.88
C ALA A 25 -2.64 -24.02 10.82
N GLY A 26 -3.41 -24.67 11.71
CA GLY A 26 -4.87 -24.49 11.82
C GLY A 26 -5.25 -23.16 12.46
N GLY A 27 -4.56 -22.72 13.52
CA GLY A 27 -4.81 -21.44 14.18
C GLY A 27 -4.44 -20.23 13.32
N GLY A 28 -3.39 -20.35 12.50
CA GLY A 28 -3.02 -19.33 11.52
C GLY A 28 -3.98 -19.24 10.33
N ALA A 29 -4.62 -20.36 9.94
CA ALA A 29 -5.60 -20.40 8.85
C ALA A 29 -6.99 -19.91 9.31
N VAL A 30 -7.40 -20.20 10.54
CA VAL A 30 -8.73 -19.83 11.07
C VAL A 30 -8.83 -18.35 11.44
N PHE A 31 -7.71 -17.68 11.79
CA PHE A 31 -7.69 -16.21 11.94
C PHE A 31 -7.67 -15.46 10.60
N TRP A 32 -7.54 -16.18 9.48
CA TRP A 32 -7.50 -15.62 8.13
C TRP A 32 -8.69 -16.04 7.26
N THR A 33 -9.76 -16.55 7.88
CA THR A 33 -11.09 -16.62 7.26
C THR A 33 -11.95 -15.50 7.83
N ALA A 34 -11.51 -14.25 7.61
CA ALA A 34 -12.41 -13.12 7.76
C ALA A 34 -13.51 -13.28 6.70
N SER A 35 -14.73 -13.57 7.16
CA SER A 35 -15.95 -13.58 6.35
C SER A 35 -15.96 -12.34 5.47
N ILE A 36 -16.05 -12.52 4.15
CA ILE A 36 -16.01 -11.44 3.17
C ILE A 36 -17.29 -10.59 3.34
N PRO A 37 -17.23 -9.38 3.91
CA PRO A 37 -18.42 -8.56 4.10
C PRO A 37 -18.83 -7.94 2.77
N HIS A 38 -20.14 -7.92 2.50
CA HIS A 38 -20.75 -7.26 1.35
C HIS A 38 -20.77 -5.75 1.60
N VAL A 39 -20.28 -4.94 0.66
CA VAL A 39 -20.41 -3.47 0.73
C VAL A 39 -21.27 -3.01 -0.44
N SER A 40 -22.32 -2.27 -0.09
CA SER A 40 -23.12 -1.47 -1.02
C SER A 40 -22.77 0.01 -0.76
N GLY A 41 -22.22 0.72 -1.75
CA GLY A 41 -21.83 2.12 -1.59
C GLY A 41 -20.80 2.60 -2.63
N PRO A 42 -20.50 3.91 -2.69
CA PRO A 42 -19.48 4.49 -3.57
C PRO A 42 -18.07 3.95 -3.27
N LEU A 43 -17.21 3.91 -4.29
CA LEU A 43 -15.84 3.40 -4.16
C LEU A 43 -14.96 4.34 -3.33
N PRO A 44 -14.10 3.81 -2.42
CA PRO A 44 -13.29 4.66 -1.57
C PRO A 44 -12.28 5.48 -2.38
N CYS A 45 -12.18 6.78 -2.08
CA CYS A 45 -11.24 7.67 -2.73
C CYS A 45 -10.40 8.46 -1.73
N ALA A 46 -9.10 8.52 -2.00
CA ALA A 46 -8.19 9.40 -1.30
C ALA A 46 -7.77 10.55 -2.20
N THR A 47 -7.70 11.73 -1.63
CA THR A 47 -7.02 12.86 -2.28
C THR A 47 -5.57 12.84 -1.84
N GLY A 48 -4.63 13.14 -2.72
CA GLY A 48 -3.23 13.04 -2.35
C GLY A 48 -2.29 13.73 -3.31
N LEU A 49 -1.26 14.33 -2.72
CA LEU A 49 -0.17 14.99 -3.43
C LEU A 49 0.91 13.96 -3.82
N LEU A 50 0.51 12.76 -4.28
CA LEU A 50 1.49 11.75 -4.70
C LEU A 50 2.42 12.36 -5.75
N ASP A 51 1.91 13.16 -6.69
CA ASP A 51 2.70 13.80 -7.76
C ASP A 51 3.18 15.22 -7.49
N SER A 52 2.98 15.77 -6.29
CA SER A 52 3.41 17.14 -6.01
C SER A 52 4.79 17.20 -5.38
N PRO A 53 5.47 18.37 -5.44
CA PRO A 53 6.70 18.59 -4.70
C PRO A 53 6.52 18.32 -3.20
N LEU A 54 7.56 17.78 -2.55
CA LEU A 54 7.58 17.45 -1.12
C LEU A 54 7.35 18.66 -0.20
N ASP A 55 7.55 19.87 -0.71
CA ASP A 55 7.48 21.13 0.05
C ASP A 55 6.09 21.80 -0.05
N GLY A 56 5.12 21.16 -0.71
CA GLY A 56 3.77 21.67 -0.79
C GLY A 56 3.04 21.52 0.56
N ALA A 57 2.54 22.63 1.11
CA ALA A 57 1.60 22.60 2.23
C ALA A 57 0.50 21.58 1.94
N ALA A 58 0.15 20.76 2.94
CA ALA A 58 -0.99 19.85 2.86
C ALA A 58 -2.21 20.69 2.44
N ARG A 59 -2.68 20.50 1.20
CA ARG A 59 -3.80 21.26 0.68
C ARG A 59 -5.07 20.86 1.42
N GLU A 60 -5.98 21.81 1.55
CA GLU A 60 -7.21 21.60 2.30
C GLU A 60 -7.93 20.32 1.84
N PRO A 61 -8.36 19.51 2.80
CA PRO A 61 -9.08 18.27 2.58
C PRO A 61 -10.43 18.56 1.92
N ARG A 62 -10.87 17.68 1.01
CA ARG A 62 -12.03 17.97 0.17
C ARG A 62 -13.31 17.24 0.56
N PRO A 63 -14.49 17.85 0.31
CA PRO A 63 -15.77 17.18 0.43
C PRO A 63 -15.84 15.94 -0.49
N GLY A 64 -16.17 14.79 0.07
CA GLY A 64 -16.38 13.53 -0.67
C GLY A 64 -15.16 12.61 -0.77
N ALA A 65 -14.00 12.99 -0.24
CA ALA A 65 -12.85 12.08 -0.11
C ALA A 65 -12.82 11.42 1.27
N ASP A 66 -12.57 10.11 1.32
CA ASP A 66 -12.55 9.31 2.55
C ASP A 66 -11.23 9.44 3.32
N GLY A 67 -10.19 9.94 2.65
CA GLY A 67 -8.89 10.13 3.28
C GLY A 67 -7.93 11.00 2.49
N LEU A 68 -6.76 11.23 3.10
CA LEU A 68 -5.67 12.00 2.53
C LEU A 68 -4.39 11.16 2.49
N LEU A 69 -3.72 11.10 1.33
CA LEU A 69 -2.37 10.55 1.21
C LEU A 69 -1.34 11.66 1.13
N VAL A 70 -0.41 11.67 2.08
CA VAL A 70 0.60 12.73 2.21
C VAL A 70 1.97 12.21 1.83
N LEU A 71 2.50 12.71 0.72
CA LEU A 71 3.87 12.42 0.32
C LEU A 71 4.83 13.02 1.35
N SER A 72 5.48 12.15 2.12
CA SER A 72 6.24 12.53 3.32
C SER A 72 7.74 12.30 3.18
N ALA A 73 8.15 11.45 2.23
CA ALA A 73 9.54 11.32 1.84
C ALA A 73 9.65 10.81 0.40
N SER A 74 10.74 11.17 -0.26
CA SER A 74 11.16 10.60 -1.53
C SER A 74 12.59 10.10 -1.42
N LEU A 75 12.84 8.95 -2.04
CA LEU A 75 14.15 8.35 -2.18
C LEU A 75 14.48 8.29 -3.65
N THR A 76 15.62 8.89 -4.02
CA THR A 76 16.21 8.79 -5.35
C THR A 76 17.62 8.24 -5.20
N ARG A 77 18.13 7.55 -6.22
CA ARG A 77 19.56 7.25 -6.29
C ARG A 77 20.18 8.15 -7.35
N GLU A 78 21.15 8.95 -6.93
CA GLU A 78 21.86 9.90 -7.78
C GLU A 78 23.36 9.60 -7.65
N ASN A 79 24.02 9.31 -8.78
CA ASN A 79 25.46 8.99 -8.82
C ASN A 79 25.86 7.87 -7.83
N GLY A 80 25.08 6.80 -7.77
CA GLY A 80 25.33 5.65 -6.89
C GLY A 80 25.06 5.91 -5.40
N ARG A 81 24.58 7.10 -5.02
CA ARG A 81 24.26 7.44 -3.63
C ARG A 81 22.75 7.53 -3.44
N LEU A 82 22.28 6.94 -2.34
CA LEU A 82 20.90 7.06 -1.94
C LEU A 82 20.67 8.47 -1.37
N ARG A 83 19.81 9.24 -2.04
CA ARG A 83 19.38 10.56 -1.62
C ARG A 83 17.98 10.47 -1.04
N VAL A 84 17.84 10.93 0.19
CA VAL A 84 16.54 11.02 0.87
C VAL A 84 16.15 12.47 0.97
N VAL A 85 15.00 12.81 0.42
CA VAL A 85 14.34 14.10 0.64
C VAL A 85 13.14 13.85 1.53
N ARG A 86 13.13 14.45 2.72
CA ARG A 86 11.99 14.36 3.64
C ARG A 86 11.10 15.58 3.48
N GLY A 87 9.82 15.34 3.23
CA GLY A 87 8.80 16.37 3.41
C GLY A 87 8.58 16.64 4.89
N ARG A 88 7.98 17.80 5.19
CA ARG A 88 7.53 18.17 6.53
C ARG A 88 6.02 18.39 6.51
N PRO A 89 5.23 17.31 6.61
CA PRO A 89 3.78 17.45 6.70
C PRO A 89 3.40 18.34 7.88
N ASP A 90 2.45 19.26 7.67
CA ASP A 90 1.82 19.97 8.78
C ASP A 90 0.83 19.02 9.48
N TRP A 91 1.34 18.15 10.35
CA TRP A 91 0.54 17.18 11.09
C TRP A 91 -0.59 17.82 11.89
N ARG A 92 -0.40 19.08 12.34
CA ARG A 92 -1.43 19.81 13.07
C ARG A 92 -2.60 20.17 12.16
N ALA A 93 -2.34 20.62 10.93
CA ALA A 93 -3.37 20.88 9.93
C ALA A 93 -4.06 19.60 9.45
N LEU A 94 -3.35 18.47 9.47
CA LEU A 94 -3.88 17.16 9.08
C LEU A 94 -4.79 16.52 10.14
N ARG A 95 -4.70 16.97 11.39
CA ARG A 95 -5.51 16.47 12.49
C ARG A 95 -6.95 16.96 12.35
N ALA A 96 -7.82 16.12 11.78
CA ALA A 96 -9.25 16.40 11.69
C ALA A 96 -10.06 15.18 12.12
N PRO A 97 -11.17 15.37 12.89
CA PRO A 97 -12.06 14.27 13.26
C PRO A 97 -12.61 13.55 12.03
N GLY A 98 -12.67 12.21 12.10
CA GLY A 98 -13.29 11.37 11.07
C GLY A 98 -12.50 11.26 9.75
N ARG A 99 -11.27 11.78 9.68
CA ARG A 99 -10.45 11.69 8.47
C ARG A 99 -9.31 10.69 8.61
N SER A 100 -9.23 9.77 7.65
CA SER A 100 -8.09 8.86 7.50
C SER A 100 -6.89 9.58 6.85
N VAL A 101 -5.70 9.47 7.44
CA VAL A 101 -4.46 10.06 6.91
C VAL A 101 -3.46 8.94 6.63
N GLY A 102 -3.01 8.81 5.39
CA GLY A 102 -1.95 7.89 4.98
C GLY A 102 -0.65 8.61 4.69
N ILE A 103 0.47 7.93 4.97
CA ILE A 103 1.83 8.43 4.73
C ILE A 103 2.34 7.79 3.44
N ALA A 104 2.67 8.59 2.44
CA ALA A 104 3.27 8.11 1.21
C ALA A 104 4.79 8.27 1.21
N LEU A 105 5.49 7.21 0.82
CA LEU A 105 6.94 7.15 0.60
C LEU A 105 7.18 6.89 -0.88
N ARG A 106 7.81 7.84 -1.56
CA ARG A 106 8.16 7.69 -2.97
C ARG A 106 9.53 7.05 -3.10
N ALA A 107 9.66 6.06 -3.98
CA ALA A 107 10.94 5.42 -4.27
C ALA A 107 11.20 5.41 -5.79
N ARG A 108 12.36 5.97 -6.17
CA ARG A 108 12.93 5.96 -7.53
C ARG A 108 14.43 5.66 -7.46
N PRO A 109 14.83 4.47 -6.98
CA PRO A 109 16.24 4.16 -6.83
C PRO A 109 16.95 3.82 -8.15
N GLY A 110 16.22 3.63 -9.26
CA GLY A 110 16.81 3.15 -10.51
C GLY A 110 17.33 1.71 -10.40
N PRO A 111 18.21 1.28 -11.33
CA PRO A 111 18.92 0.01 -11.23
C PRO A 111 19.80 -0.03 -9.97
N GLU A 112 19.76 -1.14 -9.24
CA GLU A 112 20.49 -1.31 -7.98
C GLU A 112 21.20 -2.66 -7.94
N THR A 113 22.39 -2.68 -7.34
CA THR A 113 23.02 -3.90 -6.84
C THR A 113 22.24 -4.45 -5.63
N ARG A 114 22.54 -5.69 -5.24
CA ARG A 114 21.93 -6.30 -4.05
C ARG A 114 22.21 -5.51 -2.76
N ALA A 115 23.41 -4.94 -2.62
CA ALA A 115 23.77 -4.15 -1.44
C ALA A 115 22.98 -2.84 -1.38
N GLU A 116 22.85 -2.16 -2.51
CA GLU A 116 22.05 -0.93 -2.64
C GLU A 116 20.56 -1.20 -2.40
N ALA A 117 20.05 -2.32 -2.90
CA ALA A 117 18.68 -2.77 -2.63
C ALA A 117 18.40 -2.94 -1.13
N LEU A 118 19.36 -3.51 -0.39
CA LEU A 118 19.26 -3.68 1.07
C LEU A 118 19.31 -2.33 1.80
N GLU A 119 20.20 -1.43 1.38
CA GLU A 119 20.29 -0.05 1.90
C GLU A 119 18.97 0.71 1.69
N THR A 120 18.43 0.67 0.49
CA THR A 120 17.14 1.29 0.14
C THR A 120 16.00 0.71 0.99
N THR A 121 15.99 -0.61 1.20
CA THR A 121 15.00 -1.28 2.03
C THR A 121 15.08 -0.84 3.50
N ALA A 122 16.29 -0.83 4.07
CA ALA A 122 16.52 -0.41 5.45
C ALA A 122 16.11 1.07 5.65
N THR A 123 16.42 1.91 4.67
CA THR A 123 16.08 3.34 4.69
C THR A 123 14.57 3.56 4.63
N LEU A 124 13.85 2.88 3.72
CA LEU A 124 12.39 2.92 3.66
C LEU A 124 11.75 2.49 4.99
N ALA A 125 12.21 1.38 5.57
CA ALA A 125 11.73 0.87 6.85
C ALA A 125 12.01 1.82 8.02
N GLY A 126 13.16 2.52 7.99
CA GLY A 126 13.49 3.57 8.96
C GLY A 126 12.58 4.78 8.83
N LEU A 127 12.35 5.25 7.60
CA LEU A 127 11.48 6.39 7.30
C LEU A 127 10.03 6.12 7.71
N ALA A 128 9.47 4.94 7.38
CA ALA A 128 8.12 4.57 7.77
C ALA A 128 7.94 4.61 9.29
N ARG A 129 8.87 4.03 10.05
CA ARG A 129 8.83 4.06 11.52
C ARG A 129 8.93 5.48 12.06
N ALA A 130 9.88 6.27 11.56
CA ALA A 130 10.08 7.64 12.01
C ALA A 130 8.86 8.52 11.74
N LEU A 131 8.30 8.46 10.53
CA LEU A 131 7.13 9.25 10.13
C LEU A 131 5.86 8.81 10.88
N ALA A 132 5.67 7.52 11.11
CA ALA A 132 4.54 7.02 11.90
C ALA A 132 4.64 7.40 13.40
N ALA A 133 5.85 7.46 13.95
CA ALA A 133 6.08 7.96 15.30
C ALA A 133 5.85 9.47 15.39
N GLU A 134 6.33 10.21 14.39
CA GLU A 134 6.17 11.66 14.28
C GLU A 134 4.68 12.05 14.17
N SER A 135 3.92 11.44 13.25
CA SER A 135 2.49 11.71 13.09
C SER A 135 1.73 11.46 14.39
N ARG A 136 2.03 10.35 15.08
CA ARG A 136 1.42 10.01 16.37
C ARG A 136 1.75 11.02 17.46
N ALA A 137 2.99 11.51 17.52
CA ALA A 137 3.40 12.55 18.47
C ALA A 137 2.61 13.85 18.29
N TRP A 138 2.15 14.13 17.07
CA TRP A 138 1.28 15.27 16.73
C TRP A 138 -0.23 14.95 16.81
N GLY A 139 -0.59 13.76 17.29
CA GLY A 139 -1.99 13.36 17.47
C GLY A 139 -2.70 12.93 16.18
N VAL A 140 -1.94 12.57 15.14
CA VAL A 140 -2.44 11.98 13.90
C VAL A 140 -2.08 10.50 13.90
N ASP A 141 -3.05 9.61 14.06
CA ASP A 141 -2.80 8.19 13.86
C ASP A 141 -2.92 7.86 12.38
N SER A 142 -1.76 7.73 11.71
CA SER A 142 -1.75 7.40 10.28
C SER A 142 -2.37 6.03 10.05
N ALA A 143 -3.35 5.95 9.16
CA ALA A 143 -4.11 4.74 8.86
C ALA A 143 -3.33 3.73 7.99
N GLU A 144 -2.35 4.22 7.23
CA GLU A 144 -1.58 3.39 6.30
C GLU A 144 -0.23 4.02 5.95
N ILE A 145 0.67 3.18 5.44
CA ILE A 145 1.85 3.59 4.67
C ILE A 145 1.63 3.19 3.20
N VAL A 146 1.90 4.09 2.27
CA VAL A 146 1.80 3.84 0.82
C VAL A 146 3.18 3.97 0.19
N LEU A 147 3.64 2.92 -0.50
CA LEU A 147 4.86 2.95 -1.30
C LEU A 147 4.52 3.42 -2.73
N ASP A 148 4.90 4.66 -3.07
CA ASP A 148 4.74 5.23 -4.42
C ASP A 148 5.97 4.92 -5.28
N LEU A 149 5.81 3.95 -6.17
CA LEU A 149 6.86 3.51 -7.08
C LEU A 149 6.77 4.33 -8.35
N ALA A 150 7.58 5.38 -8.44
CA ALA A 150 7.46 6.36 -9.51
C ALA A 150 8.20 5.98 -10.80
N ASP A 151 9.02 4.92 -10.82
CA ASP A 151 9.67 4.43 -12.05
C ASP A 151 10.32 3.02 -11.97
N PRO A 152 9.56 1.92 -11.80
CA PRO A 152 10.14 0.59 -11.89
C PRO A 152 10.16 0.16 -13.35
N GLU A 153 11.25 0.48 -14.03
CA GLU A 153 11.32 0.26 -15.47
C GLU A 153 11.12 -1.22 -15.85
N HIS A 154 11.59 -2.22 -15.10
CA HIS A 154 11.56 -3.60 -15.65
C HIS A 154 11.27 -4.78 -14.71
N ASP A 155 11.17 -4.62 -13.39
CA ASP A 155 10.75 -5.74 -12.51
C ASP A 155 10.03 -5.26 -11.24
N LEU A 156 8.70 -5.36 -11.25
CA LEU A 156 7.88 -5.06 -10.08
C LEU A 156 8.01 -6.14 -8.98
N ASP A 157 8.31 -7.37 -9.36
CA ASP A 157 8.41 -8.48 -8.42
C ASP A 157 9.65 -8.34 -7.52
N ALA A 158 10.72 -7.73 -8.02
CA ALA A 158 11.91 -7.35 -7.26
C ALA A 158 11.61 -6.43 -6.06
N TRP A 159 10.45 -5.77 -6.02
CA TRP A 159 10.04 -4.94 -4.89
C TRP A 159 9.39 -5.73 -3.74
N ARG A 160 8.97 -6.99 -3.95
CA ARG A 160 8.31 -7.79 -2.90
C ARG A 160 9.13 -7.92 -1.61
N PRO A 161 10.44 -8.21 -1.62
CA PRO A 161 11.24 -8.27 -0.39
C PRO A 161 11.24 -6.93 0.37
N ARG A 162 11.26 -5.82 -0.36
CA ARG A 162 11.24 -4.47 0.23
C ARG A 162 9.89 -4.17 0.86
N LEU A 163 8.81 -4.53 0.18
CA LEU A 163 7.44 -4.43 0.69
C LEU A 163 7.26 -5.22 1.99
N LEU A 164 7.71 -6.48 2.03
CA LEU A 164 7.61 -7.32 3.23
C LEU A 164 8.40 -6.75 4.42
N ALA A 165 9.61 -6.24 4.15
CA ALA A 165 10.42 -5.58 5.18
C ALA A 165 9.73 -4.30 5.70
N LEU A 166 9.09 -3.54 4.81
CA LEU A 166 8.35 -2.34 5.15
C LEU A 166 7.09 -2.67 5.98
N GLN A 167 6.35 -3.71 5.61
CA GLN A 167 5.20 -4.22 6.39
C GLN A 167 5.61 -4.60 7.81
N LYS A 168 6.72 -5.34 7.95
CA LYS A 168 7.27 -5.70 9.26
C LYS A 168 7.64 -4.46 10.08
N ALA A 169 8.22 -3.44 9.46
CA ALA A 169 8.64 -2.22 10.14
C ALA A 169 7.46 -1.28 10.50
N ALA A 170 6.41 -1.26 9.69
CA ALA A 170 5.25 -0.39 9.86
C ALA A 170 4.14 -1.00 10.74
N ALA A 171 4.23 -2.30 11.05
CA ALA A 171 3.24 -3.02 11.85
C ALA A 171 2.88 -2.26 13.15
N PRO A 172 1.59 -2.20 13.53
CA PRO A 172 0.45 -2.90 12.91
C PRO A 172 -0.16 -2.19 11.69
N ARG A 173 0.42 -1.08 11.21
CA ARG A 173 -0.16 -0.30 10.11
C ARG A 173 -0.03 -1.03 8.79
N PRO A 174 -1.10 -1.08 7.96
CA PRO A 174 -1.04 -1.68 6.64
C PRO A 174 -0.09 -0.89 5.74
N VAL A 175 0.63 -1.62 4.89
CA VAL A 175 1.47 -1.05 3.83
C VAL A 175 0.87 -1.41 2.49
N ARG A 176 0.59 -0.40 1.67
CA ARG A 176 0.03 -0.53 0.31
C ARG A 176 1.04 -0.07 -0.73
N ILE A 177 0.83 -0.46 -1.97
CA ILE A 177 1.57 0.07 -3.13
C ILE A 177 0.68 1.03 -3.90
N ALA A 178 1.22 2.17 -4.34
CA ALA A 178 0.58 3.00 -5.34
C ALA A 178 1.10 2.63 -6.73
N ALA A 179 0.18 2.45 -7.68
CA ALA A 179 0.49 2.00 -9.03
C ALA A 179 -0.28 2.83 -10.07
N PRO A 180 0.36 3.23 -11.18
CA PRO A 180 -0.32 3.85 -12.30
C PRO A 180 -1.18 2.82 -13.07
N PRO A 181 -2.15 3.28 -13.87
CA PRO A 181 -3.02 2.41 -14.67
C PRO A 181 -2.28 1.47 -15.63
N SER A 182 -1.11 1.89 -16.12
CA SER A 182 -0.30 1.12 -17.07
C SER A 182 0.21 -0.21 -16.52
N TRP A 183 0.11 -0.44 -15.20
CA TRP A 183 0.53 -1.69 -14.59
C TRP A 183 -0.58 -2.74 -14.55
N ILE A 184 -1.84 -2.33 -14.71
CA ILE A 184 -2.96 -3.26 -14.69
C ILE A 184 -2.83 -4.23 -15.87
N GLY A 185 -2.82 -5.52 -15.56
CA GLY A 185 -2.61 -6.59 -16.55
C GLY A 185 -1.18 -7.14 -16.58
N ARG A 186 -0.20 -6.49 -15.92
CA ARG A 186 1.13 -7.07 -15.77
C ARG A 186 1.14 -8.15 -14.67
N GLY A 187 1.75 -9.29 -14.96
CA GLY A 187 1.80 -10.42 -14.02
C GLY A 187 2.72 -10.17 -12.81
N ASP A 188 3.80 -9.42 -12.99
CA ASP A 188 4.70 -8.98 -11.91
C ASP A 188 4.01 -7.99 -10.95
N PHE A 189 3.19 -7.08 -11.48
CA PHE A 189 2.34 -6.21 -10.67
C PHE A 189 1.35 -7.01 -9.83
N LEU A 190 0.63 -7.97 -10.42
CA LEU A 190 -0.37 -8.75 -9.69
C LEU A 190 0.25 -9.46 -8.47
N ARG A 191 1.44 -10.03 -8.61
CA ARG A 191 2.17 -10.67 -7.50
C ARG A 191 2.57 -9.66 -6.42
N LEU A 192 3.03 -8.48 -6.81
CA LEU A 192 3.38 -7.41 -5.88
C LEU A 192 2.14 -6.90 -5.12
N ALA A 193 1.03 -6.66 -5.83
CA ALA A 193 -0.23 -6.21 -5.25
C ALA A 193 -0.84 -7.26 -4.31
N ALA A 194 -0.78 -8.54 -4.68
CA ALA A 194 -1.23 -9.63 -3.82
C ALA A 194 -0.40 -9.71 -2.52
N ALA A 195 0.92 -9.51 -2.60
CA ALA A 195 1.79 -9.45 -1.42
C ALA A 195 1.48 -8.23 -0.51
N ALA A 196 0.98 -7.13 -1.09
CA ALA A 196 0.52 -5.97 -0.32
C ALA A 196 -0.84 -6.21 0.34
N GLY A 197 -1.63 -7.18 -0.14
CA GLY A 197 -3.01 -7.44 0.26
C GLY A 197 -4.01 -6.40 -0.21
N SER A 198 -3.56 -5.17 -0.51
CA SER A 198 -4.35 -4.11 -1.13
C SER A 198 -3.44 -3.08 -1.81
N TRP A 199 -4.00 -2.27 -2.72
CA TRP A 199 -3.22 -1.29 -3.48
C TRP A 199 -3.97 0.02 -3.73
N VAL A 200 -3.25 1.02 -4.22
CA VAL A 200 -3.78 2.34 -4.56
C VAL A 200 -3.59 2.57 -6.06
N LEU A 201 -4.69 2.74 -6.79
CA LEU A 201 -4.69 3.14 -8.19
C LEU A 201 -4.44 4.66 -8.26
N LYS A 202 -3.28 5.04 -8.78
CA LYS A 202 -2.85 6.42 -8.90
C LYS A 202 -3.26 6.97 -10.26
N LEU A 203 -4.26 7.85 -10.29
CA LEU A 203 -4.67 8.49 -11.55
C LEU A 203 -3.58 9.50 -12.01
N PRO A 204 -3.45 9.74 -13.33
CA PRO A 204 -2.52 10.73 -13.87
C PRO A 204 -2.96 12.17 -13.56
N ALA A 205 -1.99 13.06 -13.33
CA ALA A 205 -2.24 14.47 -13.01
C ALA A 205 -2.85 15.24 -14.19
N PRO A 206 -3.84 16.13 -13.93
CA PRO A 206 -4.35 17.02 -14.97
C PRO A 206 -3.30 18.09 -15.31
N GLY A 207 -2.82 18.15 -16.56
CA GLY A 207 -1.85 19.17 -16.99
C GLY A 207 -0.95 18.89 -18.19
N GLY A 208 -1.08 17.74 -18.87
CA GLY A 208 -0.55 17.53 -20.24
C GLY A 208 -1.69 17.38 -21.26
N ASP A 209 -1.39 16.97 -22.50
CA ASP A 209 -2.36 16.68 -23.60
C ASP A 209 -3.40 15.59 -23.28
N SER A 210 -3.43 15.07 -22.05
CA SER A 210 -4.31 14.00 -21.62
C SER A 210 -5.00 14.39 -20.31
N ARG A 211 -6.01 15.26 -20.41
CA ARG A 211 -7.03 15.34 -19.35
C ARG A 211 -7.67 13.96 -19.26
N LEU A 212 -7.67 13.36 -18.07
CA LEU A 212 -8.36 12.09 -17.90
C LEU A 212 -9.85 12.38 -18.06
N GLU A 213 -10.48 11.78 -19.07
CA GLU A 213 -11.92 11.91 -19.26
C GLU A 213 -12.68 11.05 -18.25
N PRO A 214 -13.84 11.50 -17.74
CA PRO A 214 -14.70 10.72 -16.83
C PRO A 214 -14.99 9.28 -17.31
N GLY A 215 -15.20 9.07 -18.62
CA GLY A 215 -15.40 7.73 -19.17
C GLY A 215 -14.19 6.81 -19.00
N SER A 216 -12.97 7.36 -19.05
CA SER A 216 -11.73 6.62 -18.83
C SER A 216 -11.60 6.17 -17.38
N VAL A 217 -12.11 6.95 -16.42
CA VAL A 217 -12.13 6.61 -14.98
C VAL A 217 -12.86 5.29 -14.75
N ARG A 218 -14.05 5.14 -15.35
CA ARG A 218 -14.85 3.92 -15.23
C ARG A 218 -14.13 2.70 -15.80
N VAL A 219 -13.55 2.83 -16.99
CA VAL A 219 -12.80 1.74 -17.62
C VAL A 219 -11.61 1.32 -16.74
N LEU A 220 -10.93 2.27 -16.12
CA LEU A 220 -9.85 1.98 -15.18
C LEU A 220 -10.35 1.28 -13.91
N ALA A 221 -11.51 1.70 -13.37
CA ALA A 221 -12.16 1.06 -12.24
C ALA A 221 -12.47 -0.41 -12.54
N GLU A 222 -13.10 -0.67 -13.69
CA GLU A 222 -13.44 -2.02 -14.14
C GLU A 222 -12.20 -2.88 -14.36
N ARG A 223 -11.14 -2.33 -14.94
CA ARG A 223 -9.86 -3.04 -15.11
C ARG A 223 -9.20 -3.37 -13.78
N ALA A 224 -9.20 -2.43 -12.84
CA ALA A 224 -8.67 -2.65 -11.49
C ALA A 224 -9.48 -3.73 -10.74
N ALA A 225 -10.80 -3.69 -10.83
CA ALA A 225 -11.70 -4.66 -10.22
C ALA A 225 -11.46 -6.10 -10.73
N ARG A 226 -11.08 -6.27 -12.00
CA ARG A 226 -10.75 -7.60 -12.57
C ARG A 226 -9.56 -8.27 -11.89
N LEU A 227 -8.71 -7.53 -11.17
CA LEU A 227 -7.60 -8.10 -10.40
C LEU A 227 -8.07 -8.84 -9.14
N ARG A 228 -9.33 -8.67 -8.71
CA ARG A 228 -9.91 -9.29 -7.50
C ARG A 228 -9.06 -9.04 -6.24
N LEU A 229 -8.45 -7.87 -6.17
CA LEU A 229 -7.69 -7.40 -5.00
C LEU A 229 -8.32 -6.10 -4.50
N PRO A 230 -8.41 -5.88 -3.17
CA PRO A 230 -8.86 -4.62 -2.61
C PRO A 230 -8.02 -3.45 -3.09
N PHE A 231 -8.68 -2.37 -3.51
CA PHE A 231 -7.98 -1.18 -3.97
C PHE A 231 -8.73 0.12 -3.67
N ARG A 232 -7.98 1.21 -3.61
CA ARG A 232 -8.49 2.59 -3.47
C ARG A 232 -7.95 3.42 -4.63
N VAL A 233 -8.53 4.59 -4.88
CA VAL A 233 -8.00 5.53 -5.87
C VAL A 233 -7.35 6.73 -5.22
N ALA A 234 -6.18 7.11 -5.73
CA ALA A 234 -5.54 8.38 -5.46
C ALA A 234 -5.76 9.32 -6.65
N ILE A 235 -6.44 10.43 -6.40
CA ILE A 235 -6.69 11.48 -7.39
C ILE A 235 -5.63 12.59 -7.21
N PRO A 236 -4.83 12.89 -8.25
CA PRO A 236 -3.78 13.90 -8.18
C PRO A 236 -4.32 15.32 -8.28
N GLY A 237 -3.62 16.26 -7.62
CA GLY A 237 -3.85 17.69 -7.77
C GLY A 237 -5.17 18.19 -7.16
N PRO A 238 -5.56 19.45 -7.43
CA PRO A 238 -6.89 19.94 -7.08
C PRO A 238 -7.92 19.20 -7.96
N PRO A 239 -8.80 18.33 -7.43
CA PRO A 239 -9.64 17.52 -8.27
C PRO A 239 -10.56 18.35 -9.16
N ASP A 240 -10.70 17.86 -10.39
CA ASP A 240 -11.90 18.05 -11.17
C ASP A 240 -13.05 17.31 -10.46
N ALA A 241 -14.05 18.05 -9.98
CA ALA A 241 -15.20 17.47 -9.29
C ALA A 241 -15.99 16.47 -10.17
N ALA A 242 -15.81 16.53 -11.49
CA ALA A 242 -16.35 15.54 -12.41
C ALA A 242 -15.63 14.18 -12.30
N LEU A 243 -14.31 14.17 -12.05
CA LEU A 243 -13.53 12.93 -11.90
C LEU A 243 -13.86 12.18 -10.61
N VAL A 244 -14.01 12.93 -9.50
CA VAL A 244 -14.43 12.35 -8.22
C VAL A 244 -15.81 11.72 -8.37
N ARG A 245 -16.77 12.45 -8.94
CA ARG A 245 -18.12 11.94 -9.19
C ARG A 245 -18.11 10.73 -10.12
N ALA A 246 -17.37 10.80 -11.23
CA ALA A 246 -17.24 9.68 -12.14
C ALA A 246 -16.69 8.43 -11.45
N TRP A 247 -15.73 8.58 -10.51
CA TRP A 247 -15.21 7.48 -9.72
C TRP A 247 -16.25 6.93 -8.74
N THR A 248 -16.90 7.79 -7.96
CA THR A 248 -17.91 7.37 -6.98
C THR A 248 -19.12 6.72 -7.63
N ASP A 249 -19.47 7.16 -8.84
CA ASP A 249 -20.60 6.66 -9.63
C ASP A 249 -20.24 5.45 -10.50
N SER A 250 -18.95 5.18 -10.70
CA SER A 250 -18.47 3.98 -11.37
C SER A 250 -18.77 2.77 -10.48
N ARG A 251 -19.94 2.19 -10.66
CA ARG A 251 -20.39 0.95 -10.00
C ARG A 251 -19.94 -0.25 -10.84
N PRO A 252 -18.83 -0.93 -10.52
CA PRO A 252 -18.61 -2.25 -11.10
C PRO A 252 -19.64 -3.20 -10.48
N GLU A 253 -20.71 -3.50 -11.23
CA GLU A 253 -21.79 -4.40 -10.79
C GLU A 253 -21.38 -5.88 -10.68
N THR A 254 -20.07 -6.17 -10.67
CA THR A 254 -19.55 -7.54 -10.63
C THR A 254 -18.46 -7.70 -9.56
N LEU A 255 -18.90 -8.28 -8.45
CA LEU A 255 -18.20 -9.26 -7.61
C LEU A 255 -17.08 -8.78 -6.65
N ALA A 256 -17.54 -8.71 -5.39
CA ALA A 256 -16.92 -9.31 -4.20
C ALA A 256 -15.90 -8.49 -3.39
N GLY A 257 -16.42 -7.86 -2.33
CA GLY A 257 -15.75 -7.69 -1.03
C GLY A 257 -14.53 -6.77 -0.99
N VAL A 258 -14.73 -5.52 -0.57
CA VAL A 258 -13.63 -4.60 -0.25
C VAL A 258 -13.93 -3.87 1.06
N VAL A 259 -12.99 -3.97 2.01
CA VAL A 259 -13.01 -3.30 3.31
C VAL A 259 -12.81 -1.80 3.14
N VAL A 260 -13.77 -1.04 3.67
CA VAL A 260 -13.68 0.39 3.95
C VAL A 260 -13.12 0.56 5.36
N TYR A 261 -12.11 1.43 5.47
CA TYR A 261 -11.87 2.25 6.67
C TYR A 261 -12.27 3.64 6.25
#